data_AF-A0A147B7Q8-F1
#
_entry.id   AF-A0A147B7Q8-F1
#
_cell.length_a   1.000
_cell.length_b   1.000
_cell.length_c   1.000
_cell.angle_alpha   90.00
_cell.angle_beta   90.00
_cell.angle_gamma   90.00
#
_symmetry.space_group_name_H-M   'P 1'
#
loop_
_entity.id
_entity.type
_entity.pdbx_description
1 polymer ?
#
loop_
_entity_poly.entity_id
_entity_poly.type
_entity_poly.pdbx_seq_one_letter_code
_entity_poly.pdbx_strand_id
1 'polypeptide(L)'
;DSLSKLIEASSDTGVSVDKWLSRLESSGWLSHIKDVLTCACFVAQCLDQDEASVLVHGSEGVDSTLQVCSLAQVILDPDCRTVRGFEALIEQEWLQAGHPFGTRCFHGAFSPASMRTRDQSASFLVFLDCVYQIHQQFSCSFEFSEQFLILLFEHSYASSFGT
;
A
#
# COMPACT_ATOMS: atom_id res chain seq x y z
N ASP A 1 1.17 2.44 -14.40
CA ASP A 1 1.61 1.39 -15.33
C ASP A 1 1.61 0.01 -14.69
N SER A 2 2.33 -0.20 -13.58
CA SER A 2 2.39 -1.50 -12.89
C SER A 2 1.00 -2.10 -12.54
N LEU A 3 0.16 -1.35 -11.80
CA LEU A 3 -1.20 -1.77 -11.47
C LEU A 3 -2.04 -2.11 -12.71
N SER A 4 -1.85 -1.37 -13.80
CA SER A 4 -2.57 -1.56 -15.06
C SER A 4 -2.28 -2.92 -15.68
N LYS A 5 -0.99 -3.27 -15.75
CA LYS A 5 -0.51 -4.58 -16.24
C LYS A 5 -0.96 -5.71 -15.33
N LEU A 6 -0.97 -5.48 -14.02
CA LEU A 6 -1.49 -6.46 -13.06
C LEU A 6 -2.98 -6.74 -13.29
N ILE A 7 -3.80 -5.69 -13.41
CA ILE A 7 -5.24 -5.84 -13.69
C ILE A 7 -5.47 -6.60 -15.01
N GLU A 8 -4.72 -6.26 -16.07
CA GLU A 8 -4.80 -6.97 -17.35
C GLU A 8 -4.42 -8.45 -17.21
N ALA A 9 -3.34 -8.75 -16.48
CA ALA A 9 -2.90 -10.12 -16.22
C ALA A 9 -3.95 -10.93 -15.44
N SER A 10 -4.60 -10.31 -14.44
CA SER A 10 -5.63 -10.93 -13.61
C SER A 10 -6.98 -11.09 -14.30
N SER A 11 -7.27 -10.29 -15.33
CA SER A 11 -8.55 -10.35 -16.05
C SER A 11 -8.60 -11.43 -17.14
N ASP A 12 -7.44 -11.94 -17.57
CA ASP A 12 -7.34 -12.96 -18.60
C ASP A 12 -7.43 -14.37 -17.99
N THR A 13 -8.61 -14.98 -18.05
CA THR A 13 -8.88 -16.31 -17.48
C THR A 13 -8.49 -17.47 -18.41
N GLY A 14 -8.07 -17.18 -19.65
CA GLY A 14 -7.78 -18.18 -20.68
C GLY A 14 -6.30 -18.54 -20.84
N VAL A 15 -5.41 -17.98 -20.02
CA VAL A 15 -3.96 -18.19 -20.14
C VAL A 15 -3.45 -19.34 -19.28
N SER A 16 -2.35 -19.97 -19.73
CA SER A 16 -1.62 -20.93 -18.91
C SER A 16 -1.00 -20.26 -17.68
N VAL A 17 -0.74 -21.06 -16.64
CA VAL A 17 -0.10 -20.59 -15.40
C VAL A 17 1.26 -19.94 -15.68
N ASP A 18 2.09 -20.52 -16.54
CA ASP A 18 3.40 -19.94 -16.89
C ASP A 18 3.27 -18.55 -17.53
N LYS A 19 2.28 -18.38 -18.40
CA LYS A 19 2.01 -17.10 -19.06
C LYS A 19 1.44 -16.08 -18.07
N TRP A 20 0.59 -16.51 -17.14
CA TRP A 20 0.10 -15.66 -16.06
C TRP A 20 1.24 -15.21 -15.14
N LEU A 21 2.12 -16.12 -14.70
CA LEU A 21 3.29 -15.81 -13.88
C LEU A 21 4.24 -14.83 -14.59
N SER A 22 4.52 -15.06 -15.87
CA SER A 22 5.35 -14.15 -16.66
C SER A 22 4.73 -12.75 -16.78
N ARG A 23 3.41 -12.66 -16.95
CA ARG A 23 2.70 -11.37 -16.96
C ARG A 23 2.74 -10.68 -15.59
N LEU A 24 2.52 -11.45 -14.51
CA LEU A 24 2.63 -10.96 -13.14
C LEU A 24 4.02 -10.39 -12.87
N GLU A 25 5.08 -11.10 -13.22
CA GLU A 25 6.46 -10.63 -13.12
C GLU A 25 6.68 -9.35 -13.96
N SER A 26 6.21 -9.34 -15.21
CA SER A 26 6.34 -8.20 -16.11
C SER A 26 5.58 -6.95 -15.66
N SER A 27 4.57 -7.11 -14.78
CA SER A 27 3.85 -5.99 -14.17
C SER A 27 4.74 -5.21 -13.20
N GLY A 28 5.76 -5.86 -12.63
CA GLY A 28 6.64 -5.29 -11.61
C GLY A 28 5.97 -5.03 -10.26
N TRP A 29 4.70 -5.41 -10.08
CA TRP A 29 3.93 -5.10 -8.86
C TRP A 29 4.60 -5.69 -7.61
N LEU A 30 4.88 -6.99 -7.62
CA LEU A 30 5.52 -7.66 -6.49
C LEU A 30 6.95 -7.15 -6.20
N SER A 31 7.66 -6.67 -7.23
CA SER A 31 8.95 -6.01 -7.03
C SER A 31 8.77 -4.70 -6.25
N HIS A 32 7.76 -3.89 -6.58
CA HIS A 32 7.48 -2.66 -5.84
C HIS A 32 7.08 -2.96 -4.38
N ILE A 33 6.22 -3.96 -4.16
CA ILE A 33 5.84 -4.40 -2.80
C ILE A 33 7.08 -4.81 -2.00
N LYS A 34 7.96 -5.63 -2.61
CA LYS A 34 9.21 -6.05 -1.98
C LYS A 34 10.11 -4.86 -1.64
N ASP A 35 10.29 -3.91 -2.54
CA ASP A 35 11.18 -2.77 -2.35
C ASP A 35 10.68 -1.87 -1.21
N VAL A 36 9.36 -1.60 -1.16
CA VAL A 36 8.73 -0.81 -0.09
C VAL A 36 8.86 -1.51 1.27
N LEU A 37 8.55 -2.81 1.35
CA LEU A 37 8.72 -3.59 2.58
C LEU A 37 10.18 -3.65 3.03
N THR A 38 11.12 -3.82 2.09
CA THR A 38 12.56 -3.84 2.40
C THR A 38 13.01 -2.52 3.01
N CYS A 39 12.55 -1.39 2.46
CA CYS A 39 12.84 -0.07 3.01
C CYS A 39 12.22 0.12 4.40
N ALA A 40 10.96 -0.27 4.60
CA ALA A 40 10.29 -0.19 5.90
C ALA A 40 10.99 -1.05 6.97
N CYS A 41 11.39 -2.28 6.63
CA CYS A 41 12.16 -3.15 7.51
C CYS A 41 13.52 -2.53 7.88
N PHE A 42 14.20 -1.90 6.93
CA PHE A 42 15.45 -1.20 7.19
C PHE A 42 15.26 -0.03 8.17
N VAL A 43 14.22 0.79 7.96
CA VAL A 43 13.87 1.87 8.89
C VAL A 43 13.56 1.32 10.28
N ALA A 44 12.75 0.26 10.36
CA ALA A 44 12.40 -0.39 11.62
C ALA A 44 13.64 -0.93 12.36
N GLN A 45 14.58 -1.53 11.62
CA GLN A 45 15.83 -2.03 12.18
C GLN A 45 16.70 -0.90 12.76
N CYS A 46 16.84 0.21 12.04
CA CYS A 46 17.62 1.35 12.54
C CYS A 46 17.01 1.94 13.83
N LEU A 47 15.68 1.95 13.95
CA LEU A 47 15.00 2.46 15.13
C LEU A 47 15.11 1.52 16.34
N ASP A 48 14.91 0.21 16.13
CA ASP A 48 14.83 -0.79 17.20
C ASP A 48 16.19 -1.35 17.63
N GLN A 49 17.09 -1.59 16.67
CA GLN A 49 18.38 -2.26 16.94
C GLN A 49 19.54 -1.28 17.03
N ASP A 50 19.59 -0.28 16.13
CA ASP A 50 20.69 0.68 16.07
C ASP A 50 20.45 1.90 16.98
N GLU A 51 19.27 2.00 17.60
CA GLU A 51 18.83 3.12 18.44
C GLU A 51 19.02 4.49 17.74
N ALA A 52 18.86 4.52 16.42
CA ALA A 52 19.15 5.68 15.58
C ALA A 52 17.87 6.37 15.11
N SER A 53 17.84 7.71 15.14
CA SER A 53 16.77 8.48 14.50
C SER A 53 16.92 8.45 12.98
N VAL A 54 15.82 8.22 12.26
CA VAL A 54 15.79 8.11 10.80
C VAL A 54 14.94 9.23 10.19
N LEU A 55 15.48 9.91 9.18
CA LEU A 55 14.72 10.84 8.34
C LEU A 55 14.36 10.15 7.01
N VAL A 56 13.07 9.95 6.78
CA VAL A 56 12.55 9.40 5.51
C VAL A 56 12.02 10.55 4.67
N HIS A 57 12.43 10.64 3.40
CA HIS A 57 11.88 11.61 2.46
C HIS A 57 11.80 11.07 1.04
N GLY A 58 10.73 11.44 0.35
CA GLY A 58 10.54 11.26 -1.09
C GLY A 58 10.79 12.58 -1.80
N SER A 59 10.34 12.68 -3.05
CA SER A 59 10.35 13.94 -3.80
C SER A 59 9.41 14.98 -3.18
N GLU A 60 8.14 14.62 -2.98
CA GLU A 60 7.11 15.51 -2.42
C GLU A 60 6.68 15.12 -1.00
N GLY A 61 7.18 14.01 -0.46
CA GLY A 61 6.84 13.56 0.90
C GLY A 61 5.44 12.97 1.10
N VAL A 62 4.59 12.94 0.05
CA VAL A 62 3.17 12.56 0.16
C VAL A 62 2.84 11.16 -0.36
N ASP A 63 3.82 10.39 -0.81
CA ASP A 63 3.61 9.05 -1.37
C ASP A 63 4.54 8.01 -0.70
N SER A 64 5.72 7.76 -1.25
CA SER A 64 6.65 6.73 -0.76
C SER A 64 7.12 6.97 0.68
N THR A 65 7.21 8.24 1.10
CA THR A 65 7.49 8.60 2.49
C THR A 65 6.42 8.06 3.42
N LEU A 66 5.15 8.30 3.12
CA LEU A 66 4.03 7.86 3.96
C LEU A 66 3.95 6.34 4.00
N GLN A 67 4.21 5.66 2.88
CA GLN A 67 4.27 4.19 2.83
C GLN A 67 5.32 3.63 3.81
N VAL A 68 6.55 4.13 3.72
CA VAL A 68 7.66 3.63 4.53
C VAL A 68 7.47 3.99 6.01
N CYS A 69 7.07 5.22 6.32
CA CYS A 69 6.79 5.66 7.69
C CYS A 69 5.66 4.85 8.33
N SER A 70 4.55 4.65 7.62
CA SER A 70 3.41 3.89 8.12
C SER A 70 3.75 2.41 8.33
N LEU A 71 4.49 1.79 7.39
CA LEU A 71 4.89 0.38 7.52
C LEU A 71 5.90 0.17 8.65
N ALA A 72 6.84 1.08 8.86
CA ALA A 72 7.74 1.02 10.01
C ALA A 72 6.95 1.04 11.34
N GLN A 73 5.90 1.88 11.42
CA GLN A 73 5.00 1.90 12.58
C GLN A 73 4.22 0.59 12.73
N VAL A 74 3.65 0.02 11.65
CA VAL A 74 2.98 -1.30 11.69
C VAL A 74 3.91 -2.41 12.18
N ILE A 75 5.19 -2.37 11.79
CA ILE A 75 6.21 -3.35 12.20
C ILE A 75 6.54 -3.20 13.70
N LEU A 76 6.79 -1.97 14.16
CA LEU A 76 7.32 -1.71 15.50
C LEU A 76 6.26 -1.58 16.58
N ASP A 77 5.11 -0.99 16.27
CA ASP A 77 4.06 -0.65 17.23
C ASP A 77 2.89 -1.64 17.16
N PRO A 78 2.64 -2.44 18.21
CA PRO A 78 1.47 -3.32 18.29
C PRO A 78 0.13 -2.58 18.20
N ASP A 79 0.04 -1.33 18.66
CA ASP A 79 -1.22 -0.57 18.61
C ASP A 79 -1.65 -0.35 17.16
N CYS A 80 -0.70 -0.09 16.26
CA CYS A 80 -0.94 0.02 14.81
C CYS A 80 -1.49 -1.27 14.16
N ARG A 81 -1.53 -2.40 14.88
CA ARG A 81 -2.10 -3.68 14.41
C ARG A 81 -3.48 -3.98 14.98
N THR A 82 -4.02 -3.06 15.79
CA THR A 82 -5.42 -3.03 16.21
C THR A 82 -6.28 -2.31 15.18
N VAL A 83 -7.60 -2.53 15.17
CA VAL A 83 -8.52 -1.81 14.26
C VAL A 83 -8.39 -0.30 14.49
N ARG A 84 -8.50 0.13 15.75
CA ARG A 84 -8.47 1.55 16.12
C ARG A 84 -7.11 2.20 15.89
N GLY A 85 -6.02 1.49 16.19
CA GLY A 85 -4.68 2.02 15.99
C GLY A 85 -4.31 2.09 14.51
N PHE A 86 -4.79 1.16 13.67
CA PHE A 86 -4.60 1.27 12.22
C PHE A 86 -5.44 2.40 11.61
N GLU A 87 -6.68 2.61 12.08
CA GLU A 87 -7.47 3.80 11.71
C GLU A 87 -6.76 5.11 12.10
N ALA A 88 -6.23 5.18 13.34
CA ALA A 88 -5.48 6.34 13.81
C ALA A 88 -4.19 6.57 13.00
N LEU A 89 -3.49 5.50 12.62
CA LEU A 89 -2.31 5.56 11.75
C LEU A 89 -2.67 6.16 10.38
N ILE A 90 -3.76 5.72 9.76
CA ILE A 90 -4.21 6.26 8.46
C ILE A 90 -4.60 7.74 8.60
N GLU A 91 -5.37 8.09 9.63
CA GLU A 91 -5.77 9.47 9.90
C GLU A 91 -4.54 10.40 10.04
N GLN A 92 -3.55 9.99 10.83
CA GLN A 92 -2.34 10.78 11.05
C GLN A 92 -1.43 10.81 9.82
N GLU A 93 -1.01 9.65 9.32
CA GLU A 93 0.06 9.55 8.32
C GLU A 93 -0.42 9.78 6.90
N TRP A 94 -1.71 9.56 6.59
CA TRP A 94 -2.21 9.69 5.23
C TRP A 94 -3.10 10.92 5.07
N LEU A 95 -4.06 11.13 5.98
CA LEU A 95 -5.02 12.23 5.85
C LEU A 95 -4.42 13.56 6.32
N GLN A 96 -3.92 13.62 7.56
CA GLN A 96 -3.35 14.86 8.12
C GLN A 96 -2.03 15.25 7.45
N ALA A 97 -1.22 14.28 7.02
CA ALA A 97 0.00 14.54 6.24
C ALA A 97 -0.29 14.99 4.78
N GLY A 98 -1.55 14.91 4.33
CA GLY A 98 -2.00 15.47 3.06
C GLY A 98 -1.77 14.58 1.84
N HIS A 99 -1.86 13.25 1.98
CA HIS A 99 -1.90 12.36 0.82
C HIS A 99 -3.07 12.77 -0.10
N PRO A 100 -2.84 13.08 -1.39
CA PRO A 100 -3.87 13.67 -2.24
C PRO A 100 -4.81 12.59 -2.82
N PHE A 101 -5.56 11.89 -1.97
CA PHE A 101 -6.49 10.81 -2.34
C PHE A 101 -7.38 11.17 -3.53
N GLY A 102 -7.99 12.35 -3.54
CA GLY A 102 -8.86 12.79 -4.64
C GLY A 102 -8.15 12.86 -6.01
N THR A 103 -6.85 13.13 -6.03
CA THR A 103 -6.04 13.13 -7.26
C THR A 103 -5.49 11.74 -7.57
N ARG A 104 -5.01 11.00 -6.55
CA ARG A 104 -4.42 9.66 -6.72
C ARG A 104 -5.43 8.61 -7.14
N CYS A 105 -6.63 8.65 -6.54
CA CYS A 105 -7.72 7.70 -6.74
C CYS A 105 -8.73 8.13 -7.82
N PHE A 106 -8.46 9.24 -8.52
CA PHE A 106 -9.39 9.79 -9.51
C PHE A 106 -9.74 8.77 -10.61
N HIS A 107 -11.02 8.70 -10.99
CA HIS A 107 -11.60 7.71 -11.91
C HIS A 107 -11.56 6.23 -11.47
N GLY A 108 -11.14 5.89 -10.25
CA GLY A 108 -11.20 4.51 -9.76
C GLY A 108 -10.02 3.64 -10.21
N ALA A 109 -9.67 2.62 -9.42
CA ALA A 109 -8.53 1.73 -9.66
C ALA A 109 -8.58 0.98 -11.01
N PHE A 110 -9.80 0.72 -11.51
CA PHE A 110 -10.06 -0.06 -12.72
C PHE A 110 -10.27 0.77 -13.98
N SER A 111 -10.03 2.09 -13.92
CA SER A 111 -10.19 2.93 -15.10
C SER A 111 -9.25 2.53 -16.25
N PRO A 112 -9.71 2.67 -17.51
CA PRO A 112 -8.89 2.39 -18.68
C PRO A 112 -7.57 3.16 -18.62
N ALA A 113 -6.48 2.56 -19.11
CA ALA A 113 -5.18 3.20 -19.13
C ALA A 113 -5.20 4.57 -19.86
N SER A 114 -6.09 4.74 -20.85
CA SER A 114 -6.28 6.00 -21.57
C SER A 114 -6.87 7.14 -20.73
N MET A 115 -7.54 6.85 -19.61
CA MET A 115 -8.14 7.84 -18.71
C MET A 115 -7.27 8.18 -17.50
N ARG A 116 -6.12 7.49 -17.36
CA ARG A 116 -5.19 7.72 -16.25
C ARG A 116 -4.33 8.94 -16.51
N THR A 117 -4.32 9.86 -15.54
CA THR A 117 -3.42 11.02 -15.53
C THR A 117 -2.09 10.66 -14.88
N ARG A 118 -1.06 11.49 -15.09
CA ARG A 118 0.25 11.31 -14.43
C ARG A 118 0.18 11.43 -12.92
N ASP A 119 -0.84 12.11 -12.42
CA ASP A 119 -1.04 12.35 -11.00
C ASP A 119 -1.81 11.23 -10.30
N GLN A 120 -2.34 10.24 -11.04
CA GLN A 120 -2.93 9.04 -10.46
C GLN A 120 -1.83 8.07 -10.03
N SER A 121 -1.94 7.54 -8.81
CA SER A 121 -1.00 6.56 -8.29
C SER A 121 -1.73 5.56 -7.39
N ALA A 122 -1.18 4.35 -7.29
CA ALA A 122 -1.70 3.29 -6.43
C ALA A 122 -1.01 3.30 -5.06
N SER A 123 -0.56 4.47 -4.56
CA SER A 123 0.31 4.55 -3.38
C SER A 123 -0.34 3.93 -2.14
N PHE A 124 -1.60 4.29 -1.86
CA PHE A 124 -2.34 3.74 -0.74
C PHE A 124 -2.62 2.24 -0.91
N LEU A 125 -2.95 1.78 -2.12
CA LEU A 125 -3.13 0.36 -2.40
C LEU A 125 -1.84 -0.44 -2.18
N VAL A 126 -0.69 0.09 -2.60
CA VAL A 126 0.62 -0.54 -2.34
C VAL A 126 0.87 -0.65 -0.83
N PHE A 127 0.51 0.37 -0.04
CA PHE A 127 0.59 0.29 1.42
C PHE A 127 -0.31 -0.82 1.98
N LEU A 128 -1.58 -0.90 1.57
CA LEU A 128 -2.50 -1.96 2.03
C LEU A 128 -2.02 -3.36 1.63
N ASP A 129 -1.47 -3.53 0.42
CA ASP A 129 -0.90 -4.81 -0.02
C ASP A 129 0.35 -5.17 0.82
N CYS A 130 1.22 -4.20 1.12
CA CYS A 130 2.34 -4.43 2.05
C CYS A 130 1.86 -4.87 3.44
N VAL A 131 0.82 -4.24 3.99
CA VAL A 131 0.20 -4.66 5.27
C VAL A 131 -0.38 -6.06 5.17
N TYR A 132 -1.04 -6.38 4.05
CA TYR A 132 -1.54 -7.73 3.78
C TYR A 132 -0.40 -8.76 3.74
N GLN A 133 0.75 -8.46 3.13
CA GLN A 133 1.91 -9.36 3.15
C GLN A 133 2.41 -9.63 4.58
N ILE A 134 2.47 -8.60 5.43
CA ILE A 134 2.86 -8.76 6.84
C ILE A 134 1.80 -9.59 7.60
N HIS A 135 0.51 -9.31 7.37
CA HIS A 135 -0.59 -10.07 7.95
C HIS A 135 -0.55 -11.56 7.55
N GLN A 136 -0.22 -11.89 6.30
CA GLN A 136 -0.06 -13.29 5.86
C GLN A 136 1.08 -14.01 6.57
N GLN A 137 2.16 -13.30 6.91
CA GLN A 137 3.31 -13.88 7.62
C GLN A 137 3.05 -14.00 9.14
N PHE A 138 2.26 -13.09 9.70
CA PHE A 138 2.06 -12.95 11.14
C PHE A 138 0.58 -12.81 11.52
N SER A 139 -0.28 -13.71 11.05
CA SER A 139 -1.75 -13.53 11.18
C SER A 139 -2.26 -13.39 12.62
N CYS A 140 -1.56 -13.96 13.61
CA CYS A 140 -1.93 -13.83 15.03
C CYS A 140 -1.54 -12.47 15.65
N SER A 141 -0.86 -11.61 14.89
CA SER A 141 -0.35 -10.32 15.36
C SER A 141 -1.27 -9.14 15.05
N PHE A 142 -2.38 -9.39 14.34
CA PHE A 142 -3.34 -8.38 13.90
C PHE A 142 -4.72 -8.66 14.50
N GLU A 143 -5.41 -7.60 14.91
CA GLU A 143 -6.80 -7.69 15.37
C GLU A 143 -7.78 -7.82 14.18
N PHE A 144 -7.45 -7.18 13.05
CA PHE A 144 -8.29 -7.13 11.86
C PHE A 144 -7.92 -8.21 10.84
N SER A 145 -8.87 -8.53 9.94
CA SER A 145 -8.69 -9.49 8.86
C SER A 145 -8.42 -8.82 7.51
N GLU A 146 -8.14 -9.64 6.48
CA GLU A 146 -8.05 -9.19 5.08
C GLU A 146 -9.26 -8.38 4.62
N GLN A 147 -10.48 -8.74 5.06
CA GLN A 147 -11.71 -8.02 4.68
C GLN A 147 -11.69 -6.55 5.12
N PHE A 148 -11.01 -6.22 6.23
CA PHE A 148 -10.86 -4.84 6.66
C PHE A 148 -9.98 -4.04 5.69
N LEU A 149 -8.89 -4.64 5.20
CA LEU A 149 -8.01 -3.99 4.20
C LEU A 149 -8.74 -3.81 2.86
N ILE A 150 -9.55 -4.79 2.45
CA ILE A 150 -10.40 -4.68 1.25
C ILE A 150 -11.42 -3.55 1.40
N LEU A 151 -12.07 -3.44 2.56
CA LEU A 151 -13.03 -2.38 2.85
C LEU A 151 -12.38 -0.98 2.74
N LEU A 152 -11.18 -0.81 3.29
CA LEU A 152 -10.42 0.44 3.18
C LEU A 152 -10.05 0.76 1.73
N PHE A 153 -9.63 -0.24 0.96
CA PHE A 153 -9.37 -0.07 -0.47
C PHE A 153 -10.64 0.40 -1.19
N GLU A 154 -11.76 -0.31 -1.05
CA GLU A 154 -13.00 0.03 -1.73
C GLU A 154 -13.45 1.46 -1.41
N HIS A 155 -13.41 1.86 -0.14
CA HIS A 155 -13.82 3.20 0.29
C HIS A 155 -12.80 4.30 -0.01
N SER A 156 -11.52 3.98 -0.24
CA SER A 156 -10.54 4.97 -0.73
C SER A 156 -10.79 5.40 -2.18
N TYR A 157 -11.54 4.60 -2.95
CA TYR A 157 -11.96 4.92 -4.32
C TYR A 157 -13.45 5.26 -4.43
N ALA A 158 -14.28 4.77 -3.51
CA ALA A 158 -15.69 5.08 -3.41
C ALA A 158 -15.90 6.29 -2.48
N SER A 159 -16.31 7.43 -3.06
CA SER A 159 -16.63 8.67 -2.33
C SER A 159 -17.92 8.59 -1.48
N SER A 160 -18.22 7.43 -0.90
CA SER A 160 -19.39 7.21 -0.04
C SER A 160 -19.23 7.88 1.33
N PHE A 161 -17.99 8.19 1.72
CA PHE A 161 -17.64 8.89 2.94
C PHE A 161 -16.72 10.07 2.61
N GLY A 162 -16.64 11.05 3.51
CA GLY A 162 -15.77 12.23 3.37
C GLY A 162 -14.40 12.08 4.04
N THR A 163 -14.10 10.87 4.52
CA THR A 163 -12.82 10.47 5.11
C THR A 163 -11.75 10.31 4.05
#